data_AF-A0A6A5HFY7-F1
#
_entry.id   AF-A0A6A5HFY7-F1
#
_cell.length_a   1.000
_cell.length_b   1.000
_cell.length_c   1.000
_cell.angle_alpha   90.00
_cell.angle_beta   90.00
_cell.angle_gamma   90.00
#
_symmetry.space_group_name_H-M   'P 1'
#
loop_
_entity.id
_entity.type
_entity.pdbx_description
1 polymer ?
#
loop_
_entity_poly.entity_id
_entity_poly.type
_entity_poly.pdbx_seq_one_letter_code
_entity_poly.pdbx_strand_id
1 'polypeptide(L)'
;MTARNIKLFFARWKYLMFACCITYLLVIYVPLPNSNVKNWKEGEIELSNDHEKEETKIEIVETNQKKVFKFNPFGKEPFDVEEVLTSSDIKLEERMTANVKPGEKRVILSWNAGHSPDNLQGCPDWNCEFTQIRSRAPDASAVLIAHNDPEFKPTPDQYVVYFSQESPANSGIQLPTPDFINMTLGFRHDTPAGSPYGYTVKLGPNSRQKGQVVDENIVKGKSKGGAWFVSHCQTNSKREDFVRKLQKHIQIDVYGGCGPMKCPRGNKKCDTMLDTDYHFYVTFENSICQDYVTEKLWKSGYQNTIIPLVLKRKIVEPFVPPYSFIAIDDFKSVKEMGDYLNYLMKNNTAYMEYFDWRRDYKVVFLDGSHHDVLERPWGFCQVCRMAWTDPRQRVMIPNWDVYWRQTCEKDGELVDSIPEVD
;
A
#
# COMPACT_ATOMS: atom_id res chain seq x y z
N MET A 1 -27.14 39.51 -27.82
CA MET A 1 -26.62 38.40 -28.66
C MET A 1 -27.74 37.39 -28.84
N THR A 2 -28.14 37.13 -30.08
CA THR A 2 -29.33 36.34 -30.44
C THR A 2 -29.14 34.83 -30.23
N ALA A 3 -30.24 34.12 -29.99
CA ALA A 3 -30.37 32.67 -29.74
C ALA A 3 -29.79 31.74 -30.83
N ARG A 4 -29.20 32.30 -31.90
CA ARG A 4 -28.49 31.59 -32.96
C ARG A 4 -27.06 31.18 -32.55
N ASN A 5 -26.47 31.85 -31.55
CA ASN A 5 -25.10 31.55 -31.07
C ASN A 5 -25.04 30.43 -30.01
N ILE A 6 -26.16 30.05 -29.39
CA ILE A 6 -26.19 28.97 -28.38
C ILE A 6 -26.19 27.59 -29.06
N LYS A 7 -26.77 27.44 -30.25
CA LYS A 7 -26.75 26.17 -30.99
C LYS A 7 -25.38 25.81 -31.56
N LEU A 8 -24.51 26.80 -31.86
CA LEU A 8 -23.13 26.56 -32.30
C LEU A 8 -22.19 26.20 -31.14
N PHE A 9 -22.50 26.63 -29.91
CA PHE A 9 -21.71 26.29 -28.72
C PHE A 9 -21.93 24.83 -28.29
N PHE A 10 -23.17 24.33 -28.36
CA PHE A 10 -23.49 22.92 -28.04
C PHE A 10 -23.10 21.91 -29.14
N ALA A 11 -22.97 22.36 -30.39
CA ALA A 11 -22.51 21.48 -31.48
C ALA A 11 -20.99 21.20 -31.42
N ARG A 12 -20.17 22.12 -30.87
CA ARG A 12 -18.72 21.90 -30.69
C ARG A 12 -18.35 21.06 -29.46
N TRP A 13 -19.22 20.95 -28.46
CA TRP A 13 -18.99 20.10 -27.28
C TRP A 13 -19.30 18.62 -27.50
N LYS A 14 -20.18 18.27 -28.45
CA LYS A 14 -20.43 16.86 -28.82
C LYS A 14 -19.28 16.21 -29.60
N TYR A 15 -18.44 17.00 -30.28
CA TYR A 15 -17.29 16.47 -31.02
C TYR A 15 -15.99 16.38 -30.21
N LEU A 16 -15.88 17.05 -29.04
CA LEU A 16 -14.74 16.86 -28.14
C LEU A 16 -14.90 15.67 -27.18
N MET A 17 -16.14 15.30 -26.84
CA MET A 17 -16.43 14.11 -26.00
C MET A 17 -16.37 12.78 -26.77
N PHE A 18 -16.46 12.81 -28.10
CA PHE A 18 -16.29 11.60 -28.94
C PHE A 18 -14.84 11.35 -29.35
N ALA A 19 -13.95 12.33 -29.24
CA ALA A 19 -12.53 12.19 -29.56
C ALA A 19 -11.67 11.64 -28.39
N CYS A 20 -12.24 11.51 -27.19
CA CYS A 20 -11.55 10.94 -26.02
C CYS A 20 -11.91 9.48 -25.73
N CYS A 21 -12.87 8.89 -26.48
CA CYS A 21 -13.30 7.50 -26.35
C CYS A 21 -12.84 6.58 -27.50
N ILE A 22 -12.06 7.07 -28.47
CA ILE A 22 -11.53 6.27 -29.59
C ILE A 22 -9.99 6.38 -29.64
N THR A 23 -9.34 6.21 -28.49
CA THR A 23 -7.89 5.92 -28.40
C THR A 23 -7.58 4.67 -27.57
N TYR A 24 -8.62 3.98 -27.08
CA TYR A 24 -8.55 2.63 -26.53
C TYR A 24 -9.26 1.66 -27.47
N LEU A 25 -8.68 1.40 -28.63
CA LEU A 25 -8.95 0.26 -29.52
C LEU A 25 -8.24 0.55 -30.85
N LEU A 26 -6.96 0.20 -30.93
CA LEU A 26 -6.19 -0.10 -32.14
C LEU A 26 -4.72 -0.33 -31.74
N VAL A 27 -4.46 -1.47 -31.09
CA VAL A 27 -3.11 -2.06 -31.15
C VAL A 27 -3.05 -2.79 -32.49
N ILE A 28 -2.60 -2.09 -33.51
CA ILE A 28 -2.18 -2.70 -34.77
C ILE A 28 -0.84 -3.39 -34.50
N TYR A 29 -0.86 -4.72 -34.61
CA TYR A 29 0.32 -5.58 -34.68
C TYR A 29 1.23 -5.13 -35.83
N VAL A 30 2.47 -4.76 -35.52
CA VAL A 30 3.56 -4.69 -36.51
C VAL A 30 4.38 -5.98 -36.33
N PRO A 31 4.55 -6.82 -37.37
CA PRO A 31 5.29 -8.06 -37.25
C PRO A 31 6.80 -7.80 -37.36
N LEU A 32 7.58 -8.37 -36.44
CA LEU A 32 9.02 -8.56 -36.60
C LEU A 32 9.30 -9.99 -37.12
N PRO A 33 10.38 -10.21 -37.88
CA PRO A 33 10.49 -11.33 -38.83
C PRO A 33 10.98 -12.64 -38.20
N ASN A 34 10.38 -13.73 -38.68
CA ASN A 34 10.88 -15.11 -38.80
C ASN A 34 11.77 -15.67 -37.67
N SER A 35 11.17 -16.52 -36.83
CA SER A 35 11.78 -17.83 -36.57
C SER A 35 10.71 -18.92 -36.27
N ASN A 36 10.74 -19.96 -37.11
CA ASN A 36 10.24 -21.32 -36.94
C ASN A 36 8.79 -21.57 -36.50
N VAL A 37 7.92 -21.68 -37.51
CA VAL A 37 6.56 -22.24 -37.42
C VAL A 37 6.62 -23.75 -37.11
N LYS A 38 6.02 -24.17 -35.99
CA LYS A 38 5.52 -25.54 -35.80
C LYS A 38 3.99 -25.48 -35.71
N ASN A 39 3.32 -26.11 -36.68
CA ASN A 39 1.87 -26.26 -36.75
C ASN A 39 1.36 -27.14 -35.59
N TRP A 40 0.37 -26.67 -34.85
CA TRP A 40 -0.41 -27.49 -33.91
C TRP A 40 -1.87 -27.54 -34.37
N LYS A 41 -2.40 -28.76 -34.49
CA LYS A 41 -3.82 -29.05 -34.72
C LYS A 41 -4.57 -29.05 -33.38
N GLU A 42 -5.85 -28.66 -33.41
CA GLU A 42 -6.79 -28.82 -32.29
C GLU A 42 -7.01 -30.30 -31.94
N GLY A 43 -7.03 -30.59 -30.64
CA GLY A 43 -7.38 -31.89 -30.09
C GLY A 43 -6.54 -32.25 -28.87
N GLU A 44 -7.19 -32.34 -27.71
CA GLU A 44 -6.83 -33.06 -26.48
C GLU A 44 -5.36 -32.98 -26.01
N ILE A 45 -5.12 -32.20 -24.96
CA ILE A 45 -3.94 -32.37 -24.11
C ILE A 45 -4.45 -32.63 -22.69
N GLU A 46 -4.20 -33.84 -22.21
CA GLU A 46 -4.30 -34.23 -20.80
C GLU A 46 -3.44 -33.28 -19.96
N LEU A 47 -4.06 -32.64 -18.97
CA LEU A 47 -3.36 -31.91 -17.93
C LEU A 47 -2.67 -32.95 -17.03
N SER A 48 -1.38 -33.18 -17.27
CA SER A 48 -0.52 -33.87 -16.32
C SER A 48 -0.44 -33.02 -15.05
N ASN A 49 -1.16 -33.46 -14.02
CA ASN A 49 -1.04 -32.98 -12.65
C ASN A 49 0.31 -33.40 -12.08
N ASP A 50 1.35 -32.59 -12.29
CA ASP A 50 2.58 -32.64 -11.49
C ASP A 50 3.04 -31.20 -11.21
N HIS A 51 2.22 -30.48 -10.45
CA HIS A 51 2.74 -29.43 -9.58
C HIS A 51 2.92 -30.06 -8.21
N GLU A 52 4.16 -30.39 -7.87
CA GLU A 52 4.56 -30.60 -6.48
C GLU A 52 4.11 -29.36 -5.69
N LYS A 53 3.05 -29.54 -4.90
CA LYS A 53 2.69 -28.61 -3.84
C LYS A 53 3.81 -28.64 -2.82
N GLU A 54 4.72 -27.68 -2.88
CA GLU A 54 5.47 -27.30 -1.69
C GLU A 54 4.45 -26.75 -0.68
N GLU A 55 3.98 -27.63 0.20
CA GLU A 55 3.24 -27.24 1.39
C GLU A 55 4.12 -26.27 2.18
N THR A 56 3.76 -24.98 2.16
CA THR A 56 4.37 -24.00 3.05
C THR A 56 3.94 -24.30 4.49
N LYS A 57 4.63 -25.25 5.14
CA LYS A 57 4.45 -25.53 6.56
C LYS A 57 5.00 -24.36 7.36
N ILE A 58 4.12 -23.68 8.10
CA ILE A 58 4.52 -22.71 9.11
C ILE A 58 5.14 -23.51 10.26
N GLU A 59 6.47 -23.53 10.35
CA GLU A 59 7.17 -24.07 11.50
C GLU A 59 6.99 -23.12 12.69
N ILE A 60 6.25 -23.56 13.69
CA ILE A 60 6.16 -22.90 14.99
C ILE A 60 7.26 -23.47 15.87
N VAL A 61 8.27 -22.66 16.20
CA VAL A 61 9.31 -23.04 17.16
C VAL A 61 8.98 -22.41 18.50
N GLU A 62 8.57 -23.23 19.46
CA GLU A 62 8.44 -22.81 20.86
C GLU A 62 9.83 -22.79 21.50
N THR A 63 10.35 -21.59 21.75
CA THR A 63 11.41 -21.40 22.74
C THR A 63 10.76 -20.84 24.00
N ASN A 64 11.35 -21.05 25.18
CA ASN A 64 10.88 -20.49 26.47
C ASN A 64 10.87 -18.94 26.53
N GLN A 65 10.95 -18.25 25.38
CA GLN A 65 11.00 -16.81 25.18
C GLN A 65 10.28 -16.45 23.86
N LYS A 66 9.02 -15.98 23.92
CA LYS A 66 8.19 -15.45 22.79
C LYS A 66 8.04 -16.37 21.55
N LYS A 67 6.80 -16.53 21.08
CA LYS A 67 6.50 -17.30 19.86
C LYS A 67 7.07 -16.58 18.63
N VAL A 68 7.78 -17.31 17.78
CA VAL A 68 8.39 -16.83 16.53
C VAL A 68 7.71 -17.51 15.35
N PHE A 69 7.47 -16.75 14.28
CA PHE A 69 6.85 -17.21 13.04
C PHE A 69 7.84 -17.12 11.88
N LYS A 70 8.03 -18.22 11.16
CA LYS A 70 8.91 -18.28 9.99
C LYS A 70 8.17 -17.80 8.74
N PHE A 71 8.69 -16.75 8.10
CA PHE A 71 8.19 -16.19 6.85
C PHE A 71 9.11 -16.65 5.71
N ASN A 72 8.57 -17.41 4.76
CA ASN A 72 9.27 -17.93 3.58
C ASN A 72 8.70 -17.31 2.29
N PRO A 73 8.98 -16.02 2.02
CA PRO A 73 8.49 -15.35 0.82
C PRO A 73 9.06 -15.93 -0.48
N PHE A 74 8.31 -15.86 -1.56
CA PHE A 74 8.75 -16.35 -2.86
C PHE A 74 9.96 -15.56 -3.38
N GLY A 75 11.01 -16.26 -3.81
CA GLY A 75 12.21 -15.67 -4.42
C GLY A 75 13.01 -14.74 -3.50
N LYS A 76 12.79 -14.79 -2.17
CA LYS A 76 13.46 -13.96 -1.17
C LYS A 76 13.92 -14.83 0.00
N GLU A 77 14.94 -14.38 0.71
CA GLU A 77 15.47 -15.09 1.87
C GLU A 77 14.42 -15.20 3.00
N PRO A 78 14.25 -16.40 3.58
CA PRO A 78 13.44 -16.61 4.78
C PRO A 78 13.85 -15.74 5.96
N PHE A 79 12.89 -15.41 6.82
CA PHE A 79 13.17 -14.71 8.07
C PHE A 79 12.13 -15.02 9.15
N ASP A 80 12.57 -14.90 10.39
CA ASP A 80 11.80 -15.14 11.60
C ASP A 80 11.19 -13.83 12.10
N VAL A 81 9.92 -13.87 12.51
CA VAL A 81 9.13 -12.73 12.98
C VAL A 81 8.61 -12.98 14.39
N GLU A 82 8.88 -12.05 15.30
CA GLU A 82 8.32 -12.06 16.67
C GLU A 82 6.98 -11.30 16.74
N GLU A 83 6.89 -10.19 16.01
CA GLU A 83 5.84 -9.21 16.19
C GLU A 83 5.66 -8.37 14.92
N VAL A 84 4.44 -7.89 14.72
CA VAL A 84 4.09 -6.91 13.68
C VAL A 84 3.79 -5.59 14.37
N LEU A 85 4.39 -4.50 13.90
CA LEU A 85 4.08 -3.16 14.39
C LEU A 85 2.76 -2.71 13.76
N THR A 86 1.78 -2.45 14.60
CA THR A 86 0.43 -2.08 14.20
C THR A 86 -0.29 -1.39 15.36
N SER A 87 -1.27 -0.54 15.05
CA SER A 87 -2.18 0.04 16.05
C SER A 87 -3.34 -0.89 16.41
N SER A 88 -3.48 -2.04 15.75
CA SER A 88 -4.55 -3.00 16.03
C SER A 88 -4.22 -3.91 17.22
N ASP A 89 -5.22 -4.26 18.01
CA ASP A 89 -5.08 -5.20 19.14
C ASP A 89 -4.93 -6.69 18.72
N ILE A 90 -5.13 -7.01 17.44
CA ILE A 90 -5.04 -8.38 16.91
C ILE A 90 -3.56 -8.80 16.85
N LYS A 91 -3.20 -9.77 17.70
CA LYS A 91 -1.84 -10.30 17.80
C LYS A 91 -1.42 -11.05 16.54
N LEU A 92 -0.12 -11.09 16.27
CA LEU A 92 0.43 -11.83 15.14
C LEU A 92 -0.02 -13.30 15.14
N GLU A 93 0.00 -13.97 16.30
CA GLU A 93 -0.46 -15.37 16.39
C GLU A 93 -1.90 -15.58 15.90
N GLU A 94 -2.79 -14.66 16.27
CA GLU A 94 -4.18 -14.69 15.81
C GLU A 94 -4.26 -14.42 14.30
N ARG A 95 -3.45 -13.51 13.79
CA ARG A 95 -3.36 -13.21 12.35
C ARG A 95 -2.83 -14.39 11.54
N MET A 96 -2.03 -15.27 12.12
CA MET A 96 -1.38 -16.38 11.42
C MET A 96 -2.17 -17.69 11.44
N THR A 97 -3.31 -17.73 12.15
CA THR A 97 -4.09 -18.96 12.36
C THR A 97 -5.58 -18.77 12.02
N ALA A 98 -6.22 -19.84 11.56
CA ALA A 98 -7.66 -19.90 11.34
C ALA A 98 -8.20 -21.28 11.72
N ASN A 99 -9.38 -21.32 12.34
CA ASN A 99 -10.04 -22.57 12.77
C ASN A 99 -10.87 -23.16 11.62
N VAL A 100 -10.17 -23.67 10.60
CA VAL A 100 -10.78 -24.22 9.38
C VAL A 100 -11.45 -25.56 9.70
N LYS A 101 -12.72 -25.71 9.35
CA LYS A 101 -13.44 -26.99 9.49
C LYS A 101 -13.19 -27.85 8.23
N PRO A 102 -12.67 -29.09 8.37
CA PRO A 102 -12.39 -29.95 7.23
C PRO A 102 -13.62 -30.16 6.34
N GLY A 103 -13.44 -30.04 5.02
CA GLY A 103 -14.51 -30.25 4.03
C GLY A 103 -15.50 -29.09 3.89
N GLU A 104 -15.53 -28.15 4.82
CA GLU A 104 -16.29 -26.90 4.67
C GLU A 104 -15.46 -25.85 3.92
N LYS A 105 -16.14 -24.92 3.27
CA LYS A 105 -15.53 -23.84 2.50
C LYS A 105 -16.25 -22.53 2.75
N ARG A 106 -15.51 -21.43 2.87
CA ARG A 106 -16.09 -20.09 3.07
C ARG A 106 -15.98 -19.27 1.79
N VAL A 107 -17.12 -18.74 1.33
CA VAL A 107 -17.20 -17.98 0.08
C VAL A 107 -16.93 -16.50 0.34
N ILE A 108 -16.00 -15.92 -0.41
CA ILE A 108 -15.71 -14.49 -0.49
C ILE A 108 -16.11 -14.03 -1.91
N LEU A 109 -17.05 -13.10 -1.96
CA LEU A 109 -17.59 -12.58 -3.21
C LEU A 109 -16.94 -11.23 -3.56
N SER A 110 -16.47 -11.06 -4.79
CA SER A 110 -15.76 -9.88 -5.30
C SER A 110 -16.13 -9.53 -6.74
N TRP A 111 -17.43 -9.45 -7.04
CA TRP A 111 -17.91 -9.16 -8.40
C TRP A 111 -17.56 -7.76 -8.90
N ASN A 112 -17.47 -6.77 -8.00
CA ASN A 112 -17.23 -5.37 -8.37
C ASN A 112 -15.95 -4.78 -7.79
N ALA A 113 -15.16 -5.57 -7.05
CA ALA A 113 -13.83 -5.18 -6.57
C ALA A 113 -12.70 -5.77 -7.44
N GLY A 114 -13.00 -6.77 -8.29
CA GLY A 114 -12.08 -7.21 -9.36
C GLY A 114 -10.92 -8.10 -8.90
N HIS A 115 -11.06 -8.76 -7.77
CA HIS A 115 -10.03 -9.64 -7.20
C HIS A 115 -10.23 -11.10 -7.64
N SER A 116 -9.17 -11.92 -7.60
CA SER A 116 -9.17 -13.32 -8.04
C SER A 116 -8.81 -14.26 -6.88
N PRO A 117 -8.92 -15.59 -7.07
CA PRO A 117 -8.39 -16.56 -6.12
C PRO A 117 -6.89 -16.39 -5.81
N ASP A 118 -6.12 -15.74 -6.70
CA ASP A 118 -4.68 -15.49 -6.47
C ASP A 118 -4.44 -14.61 -5.25
N ASN A 119 -5.41 -13.77 -4.87
CA ASN A 119 -5.32 -12.95 -3.67
C ASN A 119 -5.35 -13.75 -2.35
N LEU A 120 -5.57 -15.07 -2.38
CA LEU A 120 -5.57 -15.96 -1.21
C LEU A 120 -4.29 -16.82 -1.09
N GLN A 121 -3.27 -16.58 -1.91
CA GLN A 121 -2.05 -17.40 -1.91
C GLN A 121 -1.18 -17.25 -0.65
N GLY A 122 -1.46 -16.27 0.22
CA GLY A 122 -0.89 -16.22 1.58
C GLY A 122 -1.52 -17.21 2.58
N CYS A 123 -2.65 -17.80 2.22
CA CYS A 123 -3.44 -18.69 3.08
C CYS A 123 -4.23 -19.75 2.28
N PRO A 124 -3.59 -20.50 1.36
CA PRO A 124 -4.27 -21.52 0.57
C PRO A 124 -4.83 -22.65 1.46
N ASP A 125 -4.24 -22.84 2.64
CA ASP A 125 -4.65 -23.81 3.67
C ASP A 125 -5.95 -23.40 4.40
N TRP A 126 -6.44 -22.17 4.24
CA TRP A 126 -7.66 -21.71 4.90
C TRP A 126 -8.95 -22.03 4.16
N ASN A 127 -8.90 -22.75 3.04
CA ASN A 127 -10.06 -23.27 2.30
C ASN A 127 -11.20 -22.24 2.10
N CYS A 128 -10.84 -21.00 1.73
CA CYS A 128 -11.81 -20.02 1.23
C CYS A 128 -11.93 -20.10 -0.30
N GLU A 129 -13.12 -19.85 -0.81
CA GLU A 129 -13.39 -19.70 -2.24
C GLU A 129 -13.58 -18.23 -2.58
N PHE A 130 -12.83 -17.77 -3.57
CA PHE A 130 -13.02 -16.46 -4.16
C PHE A 130 -13.91 -16.59 -5.41
N THR A 131 -14.98 -15.79 -5.50
CA THR A 131 -15.87 -15.79 -6.67
C THR A 131 -16.23 -14.38 -7.11
N GLN A 132 -16.35 -14.18 -8.42
CA GLN A 132 -16.85 -12.93 -9.02
C GLN A 132 -18.32 -13.09 -9.48
N ILE A 133 -18.93 -14.25 -9.27
CA ILE A 133 -20.29 -14.55 -9.72
C ILE A 133 -21.29 -13.91 -8.76
N ARG A 134 -21.85 -12.75 -9.15
CA ARG A 134 -22.77 -11.97 -8.30
C ARG A 134 -23.97 -12.76 -7.75
N SER A 135 -24.49 -13.75 -8.49
CA SER A 135 -25.61 -14.59 -8.01
C SER A 135 -25.25 -15.48 -6.82
N ARG A 136 -23.96 -15.65 -6.49
CA ARG A 136 -23.48 -16.35 -5.29
C ARG A 136 -23.51 -15.48 -4.03
N ALA A 137 -24.01 -14.25 -4.11
CA ALA A 137 -24.12 -13.35 -2.95
C ALA A 137 -24.80 -13.98 -1.73
N PRO A 138 -25.90 -14.75 -1.84
CA PRO A 138 -26.52 -15.38 -0.66
C PRO A 138 -25.64 -16.40 0.06
N ASP A 139 -24.68 -17.02 -0.65
CA ASP A 139 -23.77 -18.03 -0.08
C ASP A 139 -22.51 -17.40 0.55
N ALA A 140 -22.26 -16.13 0.23
CA ALA A 140 -21.02 -15.45 0.60
C ALA A 140 -20.98 -15.14 2.10
N SER A 141 -19.89 -15.51 2.76
CA SER A 141 -19.60 -15.10 4.14
C SER A 141 -19.05 -13.66 4.20
N ALA A 142 -18.38 -13.22 3.13
CA ALA A 142 -17.90 -11.86 2.96
C ALA A 142 -18.16 -11.37 1.53
N VAL A 143 -18.53 -10.11 1.40
CA VAL A 143 -18.92 -9.44 0.16
C VAL A 143 -18.06 -8.18 0.05
N LEU A 144 -17.16 -8.15 -0.94
CA LEU A 144 -16.32 -6.99 -1.20
C LEU A 144 -17.08 -5.97 -2.05
N ILE A 145 -17.02 -4.71 -1.63
CA ILE A 145 -17.68 -3.57 -2.25
C ILE A 145 -16.62 -2.52 -2.57
N ALA A 146 -16.33 -2.29 -3.85
CA ALA A 146 -15.55 -1.13 -4.28
C ALA A 146 -16.44 0.02 -4.79
N HIS A 147 -17.60 -0.34 -5.34
CA HIS A 147 -18.57 0.58 -5.91
C HIS A 147 -19.98 0.27 -5.40
N ASN A 148 -20.85 1.29 -5.34
CA ASN A 148 -22.23 1.10 -4.91
C ASN A 148 -22.99 0.21 -5.90
N ASP A 149 -23.71 -0.77 -5.37
CA ASP A 149 -24.64 -1.63 -6.10
C ASP A 149 -26.01 -1.50 -5.44
N PRO A 150 -26.93 -0.68 -5.99
CA PRO A 150 -28.23 -0.41 -5.38
C PRO A 150 -29.14 -1.62 -5.22
N GLU A 151 -28.88 -2.71 -5.96
CA GLU A 151 -29.68 -3.93 -5.92
C GLU A 151 -29.16 -4.93 -4.90
N PHE A 152 -27.92 -4.79 -4.45
CA PHE A 152 -27.35 -5.67 -3.44
C PHE A 152 -27.94 -5.35 -2.06
N LYS A 153 -28.49 -6.38 -1.41
CA LYS A 153 -29.02 -6.31 -0.05
C LYS A 153 -28.25 -7.30 0.82
N PRO A 154 -27.43 -6.85 1.78
CA PRO A 154 -26.67 -7.75 2.63
C PRO A 154 -27.58 -8.52 3.58
N THR A 155 -27.18 -9.73 3.93
CA THR A 155 -27.82 -10.47 5.03
C THR A 155 -27.13 -10.12 6.36
N PRO A 156 -27.80 -10.27 7.52
CA PRO A 156 -27.20 -9.94 8.83
C PRO A 156 -25.91 -10.70 9.16
N ASP A 157 -25.71 -11.87 8.54
CA ASP A 157 -24.55 -12.73 8.78
C ASP A 157 -23.41 -12.50 7.77
N GLN A 158 -23.47 -11.44 6.96
CA GLN A 158 -22.42 -11.09 5.99
C GLN A 158 -21.47 -10.02 6.49
N TYR A 159 -20.19 -10.16 6.13
CA TYR A 159 -19.25 -9.05 6.20
C TYR A 159 -19.41 -8.29 4.91
N VAL A 160 -19.87 -7.05 4.99
CA VAL A 160 -19.94 -6.14 3.86
C VAL A 160 -18.69 -5.29 3.95
N VAL A 161 -17.75 -5.58 3.06
CA VAL A 161 -16.36 -5.13 3.16
C VAL A 161 -16.09 -4.05 2.14
N TYR A 162 -15.90 -2.80 2.58
CA TYR A 162 -15.47 -1.76 1.65
C TYR A 162 -14.01 -1.92 1.28
N PHE A 163 -13.72 -2.07 -0.01
CA PHE A 163 -12.36 -2.13 -0.55
C PHE A 163 -11.95 -0.77 -1.14
N SER A 164 -10.88 -0.19 -0.61
CA SER A 164 -10.21 0.97 -1.22
C SER A 164 -8.77 1.07 -0.76
N GLN A 165 -7.86 1.31 -1.71
CA GLN A 165 -6.50 1.75 -1.42
C GLN A 165 -6.32 3.27 -1.55
N GLU A 166 -7.37 3.99 -1.95
CA GLU A 166 -7.36 5.45 -2.02
C GLU A 166 -7.91 6.08 -0.74
N SER A 167 -7.33 7.20 -0.36
CA SER A 167 -7.69 8.03 0.79
C SER A 167 -9.17 8.47 0.77
N PRO A 168 -9.78 8.79 1.93
CA PRO A 168 -11.14 9.33 1.98
C PRO A 168 -11.30 10.65 1.21
N ALA A 169 -10.25 11.47 1.14
CA ALA A 169 -10.24 12.71 0.38
C ALA A 169 -10.34 12.50 -1.15
N ASN A 170 -9.94 11.31 -1.63
CA ASN A 170 -9.88 10.98 -3.06
C ASN A 170 -10.75 9.76 -3.42
N SER A 171 -11.56 9.26 -2.47
CA SER A 171 -12.52 8.17 -2.68
C SER A 171 -13.95 8.66 -2.41
N GLY A 172 -14.87 8.31 -3.30
CA GLY A 172 -16.22 8.90 -3.34
C GLY A 172 -17.35 7.88 -3.20
N ILE A 173 -17.19 6.83 -2.38
CA ILE A 173 -18.27 5.84 -2.26
C ILE A 173 -19.52 6.45 -1.60
N GLN A 174 -20.65 6.33 -2.29
CA GLN A 174 -21.96 6.63 -1.75
C GLN A 174 -22.59 5.34 -1.23
N LEU A 175 -22.90 5.30 0.06
CA LEU A 175 -23.53 4.14 0.69
C LEU A 175 -25.06 4.29 0.71
N PRO A 176 -25.82 3.18 0.61
CA PRO A 176 -27.28 3.20 0.78
C PRO A 176 -27.71 3.68 2.17
N THR A 177 -27.03 3.22 3.22
CA THR A 177 -27.23 3.64 4.61
C THR A 177 -25.87 3.78 5.32
N PRO A 178 -25.76 4.58 6.41
CA PRO A 178 -24.50 4.78 7.13
C PRO A 178 -23.90 3.50 7.75
N ASP A 179 -24.71 2.47 7.98
CA ASP A 179 -24.37 1.18 8.59
C ASP A 179 -24.25 0.04 7.56
N PHE A 180 -24.31 0.35 6.27
CA PHE A 180 -24.27 -0.65 5.19
C PHE A 180 -22.96 -1.43 5.14
N ILE A 181 -21.83 -0.77 5.41
CA ILE A 181 -20.51 -1.37 5.49
C ILE A 181 -20.22 -1.71 6.96
N ASN A 182 -19.72 -2.90 7.22
CA ASN A 182 -19.37 -3.33 8.57
C ASN A 182 -17.90 -3.72 8.74
N MET A 183 -17.12 -3.73 7.65
CA MET A 183 -15.68 -3.97 7.67
C MET A 183 -15.02 -3.22 6.52
N THR A 184 -13.74 -2.89 6.63
CA THR A 184 -12.97 -2.33 5.51
C THR A 184 -11.74 -3.16 5.19
N LEU A 185 -11.36 -3.15 3.91
CA LEU A 185 -10.18 -3.79 3.35
C LEU A 185 -9.39 -2.71 2.60
N GLY A 186 -8.27 -2.29 3.19
CA GLY A 186 -7.47 -1.16 2.69
C GLY A 186 -6.45 -0.76 3.74
N PHE A 187 -5.87 0.43 3.61
CA PHE A 187 -4.76 0.88 4.48
C PHE A 187 -5.09 1.04 5.98
N ARG A 188 -6.37 0.98 6.38
CA ARG A 188 -6.77 1.14 7.79
C ARG A 188 -6.30 0.00 8.68
N HIS A 189 -5.83 0.33 9.88
CA HIS A 189 -5.39 -0.65 10.87
C HIS A 189 -6.44 -0.94 11.95
N ASP A 190 -7.47 -0.11 12.07
CA ASP A 190 -8.61 -0.27 12.99
C ASP A 190 -9.73 -1.17 12.43
N THR A 191 -9.40 -2.03 11.47
CA THR A 191 -10.24 -3.08 10.91
C THR A 191 -9.51 -4.43 10.99
N PRO A 192 -10.21 -5.54 11.28
CA PRO A 192 -9.57 -6.85 11.35
C PRO A 192 -8.97 -7.29 10.00
N ALA A 193 -9.48 -6.77 8.89
CA ALA A 193 -9.04 -7.09 7.53
C ALA A 193 -8.17 -5.99 6.90
N GLY A 194 -7.41 -5.24 7.70
CA GLY A 194 -6.47 -4.23 7.18
C GLY A 194 -5.53 -4.79 6.11
N SER A 195 -5.30 -4.02 5.06
CA SER A 195 -4.46 -4.33 3.90
C SER A 195 -3.52 -3.16 3.58
N PRO A 196 -2.61 -2.82 4.51
CA PRO A 196 -1.69 -1.70 4.30
C PRO A 196 -0.77 -1.96 3.11
N TYR A 197 -0.25 -0.89 2.51
CA TYR A 197 0.72 -0.98 1.41
C TYR A 197 2.03 -1.66 1.85
N GLY A 198 2.35 -1.61 3.14
CA GLY A 198 3.45 -2.31 3.75
C GLY A 198 3.31 -2.30 5.26
N TYR A 199 4.15 -3.05 5.95
CA TYR A 199 4.15 -3.15 7.40
C TYR A 199 5.55 -3.45 7.92
N THR A 200 5.76 -3.17 9.21
CA THR A 200 7.03 -3.45 9.88
C THR A 200 6.90 -4.67 10.76
N VAL A 201 7.92 -5.52 10.75
CA VAL A 201 8.07 -6.65 11.67
C VAL A 201 9.26 -6.46 12.59
N LYS A 202 9.13 -6.91 13.83
CA LYS A 202 10.26 -7.19 14.70
C LYS A 202 10.80 -8.58 14.40
N LEU A 203 12.10 -8.65 14.12
CA LEU A 203 12.78 -9.89 13.72
C LEU A 203 13.01 -10.80 14.93
N GLY A 204 12.85 -12.10 14.68
CA GLY A 204 13.29 -13.16 15.58
C GLY A 204 14.80 -13.20 15.75
N PRO A 205 15.33 -13.77 16.85
CA PRO A 205 16.74 -13.66 17.21
C PRO A 205 17.70 -14.12 16.12
N ASN A 206 17.32 -15.12 15.33
CA ASN A 206 18.13 -15.69 14.25
C ASN A 206 18.17 -14.83 12.98
N SER A 207 17.19 -13.95 12.78
CA SER A 207 17.09 -13.07 11.61
C SER A 207 17.60 -11.65 11.86
N ARG A 208 17.95 -11.31 13.11
CA ARG A 208 18.53 -10.01 13.45
C ARG A 208 19.92 -9.84 12.87
N GLN A 209 20.20 -8.66 12.33
CA GLN A 209 21.49 -8.36 11.73
C GLN A 209 22.51 -7.96 12.79
N LYS A 210 23.76 -8.44 12.63
CA LYS A 210 24.91 -8.06 13.47
C LYS A 210 25.89 -7.21 12.66
N GLY A 211 26.61 -6.31 13.31
CA GLY A 211 27.65 -5.50 12.67
C GLY A 211 27.09 -4.29 11.93
N GLN A 212 27.59 -3.98 10.74
CA GLN A 212 27.17 -2.79 10.00
C GLN A 212 25.93 -3.09 9.12
N VAL A 213 24.86 -2.32 9.28
CA VAL A 213 23.58 -2.52 8.55
C VAL A 213 23.45 -1.70 7.26
N VAL A 214 24.36 -0.75 7.06
CA VAL A 214 24.46 0.10 5.88
C VAL A 214 25.91 0.29 5.52
N ASP A 215 26.28 0.06 4.26
CA ASP A 215 27.63 0.32 3.75
C ASP A 215 27.96 1.83 3.83
N GLU A 216 29.01 2.16 4.57
CA GLU A 216 29.46 3.54 4.77
C GLU A 216 29.90 4.19 3.45
N ASN A 217 30.39 3.41 2.47
CA ASN A 217 30.79 3.94 1.18
C ASN A 217 29.59 4.45 0.37
N ILE A 218 28.42 3.80 0.51
CA ILE A 218 27.17 4.28 -0.10
C ILE A 218 26.82 5.64 0.51
N VAL A 219 26.90 5.78 1.83
CA VAL A 219 26.61 7.03 2.53
C VAL A 219 27.58 8.14 2.12
N LYS A 220 28.90 7.86 2.13
CA LYS A 220 29.95 8.80 1.70
C LYS A 220 29.83 9.22 0.24
N GLY A 221 29.22 8.38 -0.61
CA GLY A 221 29.01 8.66 -2.03
C GLY A 221 27.84 9.61 -2.31
N LYS A 222 26.90 9.76 -1.37
CA LYS A 222 25.75 10.65 -1.54
C LYS A 222 26.21 12.11 -1.54
N SER A 223 25.62 12.91 -2.42
CA SER A 223 25.95 14.34 -2.56
C SER A 223 24.74 15.25 -2.69
N LYS A 224 23.58 14.68 -3.04
CA LYS A 224 22.33 15.42 -3.22
C LYS A 224 21.49 15.39 -1.95
N GLY A 225 20.68 16.42 -1.73
CA GLY A 225 19.77 16.54 -0.60
C GLY A 225 18.61 15.56 -0.72
N GLY A 226 17.52 16.02 -1.34
CA GLY A 226 16.27 15.25 -1.47
C GLY A 226 15.92 14.86 -2.90
N ALA A 227 15.23 13.73 -3.06
CA ALA A 227 14.49 13.39 -4.27
C ALA A 227 12.99 13.30 -3.98
N TRP A 228 12.18 13.69 -4.96
CA TRP A 228 10.72 13.56 -4.88
C TRP A 228 10.12 13.08 -6.19
N PHE A 229 9.57 11.86 -6.22
CA PHE A 229 8.88 11.34 -7.40
C PHE A 229 7.38 11.59 -7.28
N VAL A 230 6.86 12.48 -8.11
CA VAL A 230 5.49 12.98 -7.97
C VAL A 230 4.87 13.37 -9.31
N SER A 231 3.61 12.95 -9.51
CA SER A 231 2.84 13.28 -10.73
C SER A 231 1.42 13.75 -10.45
N HIS A 232 0.95 13.68 -9.20
CA HIS A 232 -0.32 14.26 -8.77
C HIS A 232 0.01 15.54 -7.99
N CYS A 233 -0.36 16.69 -8.56
CA CYS A 233 -0.13 18.03 -8.01
C CYS A 233 -1.46 18.64 -7.54
N GLN A 234 -1.43 19.74 -6.78
CA GLN A 234 -2.65 20.39 -6.24
C GLN A 234 -3.40 19.44 -5.30
N THR A 235 -2.70 18.93 -4.29
CA THR A 235 -3.24 17.88 -3.42
C THR A 235 -3.88 18.46 -2.16
N ASN A 236 -4.79 17.72 -1.52
CA ASN A 236 -5.40 18.11 -0.25
C ASN A 236 -4.36 18.45 0.82
N SER A 237 -3.28 17.67 0.90
CA SER A 237 -2.19 17.94 1.85
C SER A 237 -1.40 19.22 1.57
N LYS A 238 -1.53 19.83 0.39
CA LYS A 238 -0.64 20.91 -0.12
C LYS A 238 0.85 20.58 -0.03
N ARG A 239 1.21 19.30 -0.14
CA ARG A 239 2.60 18.83 -0.02
C ARG A 239 3.58 19.56 -0.96
N GLU A 240 3.11 19.98 -2.13
CA GLU A 240 3.87 20.77 -3.10
C GLU A 240 4.26 22.15 -2.58
N ASP A 241 3.41 22.77 -1.75
CA ASP A 241 3.70 24.06 -1.15
C ASP A 241 4.80 23.92 -0.10
N PHE A 242 4.74 22.86 0.71
CA PHE A 242 5.80 22.57 1.67
C PHE A 242 7.14 22.30 0.99
N VAL A 243 7.17 21.43 -0.04
CA VAL A 243 8.41 21.12 -0.76
C VAL A 243 8.99 22.37 -1.42
N ARG A 244 8.16 23.25 -1.99
CA ARG A 244 8.63 24.51 -2.59
C ARG A 244 9.28 25.43 -1.56
N LYS A 245 8.75 25.52 -0.34
CA LYS A 245 9.36 26.27 0.77
C LYS A 245 10.69 25.62 1.18
N LEU A 246 10.69 24.29 1.37
CA LEU A 246 11.88 23.54 1.79
C LEU A 246 13.03 23.62 0.76
N GLN A 247 12.71 23.68 -0.53
CA GLN A 247 13.69 23.86 -1.62
C GLN A 247 14.55 25.12 -1.51
N LYS A 248 14.12 26.13 -0.72
CA LYS A 248 14.94 27.32 -0.44
C LYS A 248 16.08 27.04 0.54
N HIS A 249 15.96 26.00 1.36
CA HIS A 249 16.91 25.68 2.43
C HIS A 249 17.75 24.43 2.13
N ILE A 250 17.29 23.56 1.24
CA ILE A 250 18.00 22.34 0.82
C ILE A 250 17.65 21.99 -0.63
N GLN A 251 18.60 21.43 -1.37
CA GLN A 251 18.36 20.96 -2.73
C GLN A 251 17.41 19.75 -2.72
N ILE A 252 16.29 19.86 -3.46
CA ILE A 252 15.35 18.76 -3.71
C ILE A 252 15.07 18.66 -5.20
N ASP A 253 15.41 17.52 -5.80
CA ASP A 253 15.14 17.20 -7.20
C ASP A 253 13.72 16.60 -7.34
N VAL A 254 12.89 17.24 -8.17
CA VAL A 254 11.48 16.83 -8.37
C VAL A 254 11.31 16.16 -9.72
N TYR A 255 10.96 14.87 -9.69
CA TYR A 255 10.77 14.02 -10.86
C TYR A 255 9.29 13.74 -11.10
N GLY A 256 8.86 13.81 -12.36
CA GLY A 256 7.52 13.38 -12.79
C GLY A 256 6.69 14.51 -13.41
N GLY A 257 5.38 14.50 -13.13
CA GLY A 257 4.42 15.48 -13.64
C GLY A 257 4.49 16.85 -12.94
N CYS A 258 4.93 16.89 -11.67
CA CYS A 258 4.97 18.14 -10.89
C CYS A 258 6.37 18.80 -10.87
N GLY A 259 7.32 18.28 -11.66
CA GLY A 259 8.69 18.78 -11.69
C GLY A 259 9.33 18.69 -13.07
N PRO A 260 10.48 19.35 -13.24
CA PRO A 260 11.17 19.41 -14.53
C PRO A 260 11.88 18.09 -14.87
N MET A 261 12.23 17.28 -13.87
CA MET A 261 12.99 16.05 -14.08
C MET A 261 12.09 14.88 -14.47
N LYS A 262 12.65 13.88 -15.17
CA LYS A 262 11.92 12.71 -15.64
C LYS A 262 12.52 11.43 -15.08
N CYS A 263 11.66 10.63 -14.51
CA CYS A 263 11.94 9.27 -14.11
C CYS A 263 10.73 8.41 -14.50
N PRO A 264 10.78 7.73 -15.66
CA PRO A 264 9.71 6.82 -16.06
C PRO A 264 9.54 5.67 -15.06
N ARG A 265 8.30 5.26 -14.81
CA ARG A 265 8.00 4.11 -13.95
C ARG A 265 8.71 2.86 -14.44
N GLY A 266 9.30 2.09 -13.52
CA GLY A 266 10.04 0.86 -13.83
C GLY A 266 11.48 1.08 -14.31
N ASN A 267 11.96 2.31 -14.37
CA ASN A 267 13.36 2.59 -14.69
C ASN A 267 14.25 2.30 -13.46
N LYS A 268 14.95 1.16 -13.50
CA LYS A 268 15.88 0.73 -12.44
C LYS A 268 16.92 1.79 -12.05
N LYS A 269 17.35 2.65 -12.99
CA LYS A 269 18.32 3.72 -12.67
C LYS A 269 17.75 4.72 -11.66
N CYS A 270 16.44 4.97 -11.71
CA CYS A 270 15.80 5.85 -10.75
C CYS A 270 15.72 5.24 -9.36
N ASP A 271 15.49 3.93 -9.28
CA ASP A 271 15.47 3.24 -8.00
C ASP A 271 16.89 3.26 -7.41
N THR A 272 17.91 2.91 -8.21
CA THR A 272 19.32 2.94 -7.77
C THR A 272 19.81 4.32 -7.33
N MET A 273 19.41 5.41 -7.99
CA MET A 273 19.88 6.74 -7.58
C MET A 273 19.35 7.17 -6.21
N LEU A 274 18.21 6.65 -5.75
CA LEU A 274 17.75 6.89 -4.38
C LEU A 274 18.75 6.32 -3.36
N ASP A 275 19.31 5.14 -3.64
CA ASP A 275 20.36 4.55 -2.82
C ASP A 275 21.70 5.29 -2.91
N THR A 276 22.10 5.76 -4.09
CA THR A 276 23.49 6.21 -4.30
C THR A 276 23.68 7.72 -4.21
N ASP A 277 22.68 8.51 -4.59
CA ASP A 277 22.89 9.94 -4.87
C ASP A 277 22.31 10.85 -3.79
N TYR A 278 21.16 10.47 -3.22
CA TYR A 278 20.34 11.31 -2.33
C TYR A 278 20.37 10.89 -0.87
N HIS A 279 20.32 11.87 0.03
CA HIS A 279 20.19 11.63 1.47
C HIS A 279 18.72 11.43 1.90
N PHE A 280 17.79 12.13 1.25
CA PHE A 280 16.40 12.17 1.67
C PHE A 280 15.43 11.83 0.54
N TYR A 281 14.35 11.15 0.88
CA TYR A 281 13.26 10.91 -0.06
C TYR A 281 11.96 11.49 0.48
N VAL A 282 11.32 12.35 -0.31
CA VAL A 282 10.04 12.97 0.05
C VAL A 282 8.92 11.95 -0.16
N THR A 283 8.34 11.45 0.92
CA THR A 283 7.27 10.44 0.90
C THR A 283 5.87 11.01 1.12
N PHE A 284 5.73 12.33 1.00
CA PHE A 284 4.50 13.04 1.35
C PHE A 284 3.28 12.52 0.60
N GLU A 285 2.22 12.22 1.35
CA GLU A 285 0.95 11.77 0.82
C GLU A 285 0.10 12.89 0.23
N ASN A 286 -0.79 12.56 -0.71
CA ASN A 286 -1.70 13.53 -1.34
C ASN A 286 -2.73 14.10 -0.34
N SER A 287 -2.96 13.42 0.77
CA SER A 287 -3.90 13.77 1.83
C SER A 287 -3.33 13.29 3.16
N ILE A 288 -3.70 13.97 4.24
CA ILE A 288 -3.27 13.61 5.60
C ILE A 288 -4.48 12.99 6.28
N CYS A 289 -4.58 11.67 6.23
CA CYS A 289 -5.70 10.91 6.79
C CYS A 289 -5.20 9.85 7.75
N GLN A 290 -6.02 9.48 8.73
CA GLN A 290 -5.69 8.41 9.68
C GLN A 290 -5.26 7.13 8.93
N ASP A 291 -4.10 6.61 9.33
CA ASP A 291 -3.43 5.41 8.82
C ASP A 291 -3.04 5.43 7.32
N TYR A 292 -3.22 6.54 6.61
CA TYR A 292 -2.92 6.60 5.18
C TYR A 292 -1.42 6.74 4.91
N VAL A 293 -0.76 5.60 4.71
CA VAL A 293 0.68 5.48 4.41
C VAL A 293 0.86 4.50 3.25
N THR A 294 1.44 4.98 2.14
CA THR A 294 1.39 4.28 0.84
C THR A 294 2.75 3.79 0.34
N GLU A 295 2.81 3.33 -0.91
CA GLU A 295 4.03 2.89 -1.58
C GLU A 295 5.17 3.93 -1.51
N LYS A 296 4.85 5.22 -1.37
CA LYS A 296 5.86 6.27 -1.26
C LYS A 296 6.81 6.00 -0.11
N LEU A 297 6.27 5.65 1.05
CA LEU A 297 7.07 5.31 2.22
C LEU A 297 7.55 3.86 2.17
N TRP A 298 6.63 2.91 1.97
CA TRP A 298 6.94 1.49 2.10
C TRP A 298 7.89 0.97 1.02
N LYS A 299 7.74 1.43 -0.22
CA LYS A 299 8.59 1.06 -1.35
C LYS A 299 9.78 2.00 -1.44
N SER A 300 9.55 3.27 -1.78
CA SER A 300 10.64 4.19 -2.11
C SER A 300 11.42 4.70 -0.89
N GLY A 301 10.78 4.82 0.27
CA GLY A 301 11.46 5.16 1.52
C GLY A 301 12.27 4.00 2.09
N TYR A 302 11.60 2.89 2.43
CA TYR A 302 12.22 1.83 3.23
C TYR A 302 12.94 0.73 2.45
N GLN A 303 12.66 0.53 1.16
CA GLN A 303 13.44 -0.43 0.35
C GLN A 303 14.76 0.18 -0.18
N ASN A 304 15.03 1.45 0.13
CA ASN A 304 16.27 2.13 -0.22
C ASN A 304 17.02 2.56 1.07
N THR A 305 18.32 2.79 0.95
CA THR A 305 19.22 3.35 1.94
C THR A 305 19.14 4.88 1.87
N ILE A 306 17.98 5.39 2.23
CA ILE A 306 17.62 6.80 2.18
C ILE A 306 16.73 7.13 3.38
N ILE A 307 16.79 8.36 3.91
CA ILE A 307 15.92 8.76 5.03
C ILE A 307 14.58 9.27 4.48
N PRO A 308 13.44 8.66 4.82
CA PRO A 308 12.14 9.15 4.41
C PRO A 308 11.75 10.44 5.14
N LEU A 309 11.23 11.42 4.39
CA LEU A 309 10.57 12.60 4.92
C LEU A 309 9.05 12.40 4.83
N VAL A 310 8.35 12.55 5.95
CA VAL A 310 6.89 12.35 6.06
C VAL A 310 6.18 13.63 6.50
N LEU A 311 4.87 13.72 6.23
CA LEU A 311 4.07 14.89 6.62
C LEU A 311 3.77 14.91 8.12
N LYS A 312 3.37 13.79 8.72
CA LYS A 312 2.85 13.83 10.08
C LYS A 312 3.32 12.65 10.92
N ARG A 313 4.08 12.91 11.98
CA ARG A 313 4.66 11.88 12.85
C ARG A 313 3.61 10.92 13.38
N LYS A 314 2.53 11.45 13.97
CA LYS A 314 1.50 10.63 14.64
C LYS A 314 0.78 9.62 13.72
N ILE A 315 0.78 9.86 12.40
CA ILE A 315 0.16 8.97 11.41
C ILE A 315 1.12 7.85 11.01
N VAL A 316 2.42 8.08 11.06
CA VAL A 316 3.43 7.15 10.55
C VAL A 316 4.08 6.32 11.66
N GLU A 317 4.43 6.97 12.77
CA GLU A 317 5.19 6.40 13.88
C GLU A 317 4.68 5.05 14.42
N PRO A 318 3.36 4.81 14.54
CA PRO A 318 2.86 3.52 15.05
C PRO A 318 3.20 2.31 14.17
N PHE A 319 3.52 2.50 12.89
CA PHE A 319 3.59 1.43 11.89
C PHE A 319 5.02 1.12 11.43
N VAL A 320 5.95 2.03 11.68
CA VAL A 320 7.29 2.00 11.12
C VAL A 320 8.35 1.70 12.19
N PRO A 321 9.58 1.30 11.80
CA PRO A 321 10.63 1.11 12.79
C PRO A 321 10.92 2.41 13.56
N PRO A 322 11.32 2.33 14.84
CA PRO A 322 11.64 3.51 15.63
C PRO A 322 12.82 4.29 15.02
N TYR A 323 12.81 5.61 15.14
CA TYR A 323 13.89 6.51 14.69
C TYR A 323 14.29 6.35 13.21
N SER A 324 13.33 5.99 12.34
CA SER A 324 13.61 5.61 10.95
C SER A 324 13.21 6.63 9.89
N PHE A 325 12.64 7.78 10.30
CA PHE A 325 12.12 8.81 9.42
C PHE A 325 12.12 10.19 10.10
N ILE A 326 11.96 11.24 9.30
CA ILE A 326 11.85 12.64 9.76
C ILE A 326 10.47 13.18 9.38
N ALA A 327 9.75 13.77 10.33
CA ALA A 327 8.45 14.38 10.06
C ALA A 327 8.54 15.90 10.01
N ILE A 328 7.77 16.54 9.13
CA ILE A 328 7.78 18.01 9.03
C ILE A 328 7.22 18.68 10.29
N ASP A 329 6.32 17.99 11.00
CA ASP A 329 5.68 18.49 12.22
C ASP A 329 6.54 18.36 13.48
N ASP A 330 7.77 17.86 13.34
CA ASP A 330 8.79 17.89 14.39
C ASP A 330 9.47 19.26 14.53
N PHE A 331 9.31 20.13 13.52
CA PHE A 331 10.04 21.40 13.41
C PHE A 331 9.10 22.59 13.58
N LYS A 332 9.62 23.66 14.20
CA LYS A 332 8.89 24.92 14.38
C LYS A 332 8.82 25.75 13.11
N SER A 333 9.68 25.48 12.13
CA SER A 333 9.71 26.18 10.85
C SER A 333 10.32 25.31 9.74
N VAL A 334 10.04 25.68 8.48
CA VAL A 334 10.63 25.03 7.31
C VAL A 334 12.16 25.18 7.29
N LYS A 335 12.69 26.32 7.75
CA LYS A 335 14.12 26.57 7.83
C LYS A 335 14.80 25.69 8.87
N GLU A 336 14.19 25.51 10.04
CA GLU A 336 14.74 24.61 11.07
C GLU A 336 14.87 23.18 10.54
N MET A 337 13.86 22.71 9.79
CA MET A 337 13.95 21.43 9.08
C MET A 337 15.10 21.44 8.07
N GLY A 338 15.20 22.47 7.21
CA GLY A 338 16.28 22.60 6.24
C GLY A 338 17.68 22.59 6.87
N ASP A 339 17.85 23.31 7.99
CA ASP A 339 19.10 23.36 8.76
C ASP A 339 19.45 21.97 9.33
N TYR A 340 18.46 21.24 9.85
CA TYR A 340 18.64 19.87 10.34
C TYR A 340 19.03 18.89 9.23
N LEU A 341 18.38 18.95 8.07
CA LEU A 341 18.72 18.10 6.93
C LEU A 341 20.14 18.40 6.42
N ASN A 342 20.54 19.68 6.35
CA ASN A 342 21.89 20.08 6.00
C ASN A 342 22.94 19.62 7.03
N TYR A 343 22.59 19.57 8.32
CA TYR A 343 23.45 19.00 9.36
C TYR A 343 23.68 17.50 9.09
N LEU A 344 22.62 16.73 8.82
CA LEU A 344 22.72 15.30 8.53
C LEU A 344 23.56 15.02 7.27
N MET A 345 23.43 15.82 6.22
CA MET A 345 24.27 15.71 5.01
C MET A 345 25.78 15.93 5.27
N LYS A 346 26.13 16.65 6.34
CA LYS A 346 27.52 16.93 6.73
C LYS A 346 28.04 16.00 7.82
N ASN A 347 27.17 15.17 8.39
CA ASN A 347 27.49 14.29 9.50
C ASN A 347 27.01 12.85 9.20
N ASN A 348 27.90 12.07 8.59
CA ASN A 348 27.63 10.68 8.22
C ASN A 348 27.26 9.82 9.42
N THR A 349 27.83 10.08 10.61
CA THR A 349 27.49 9.32 11.82
C THR A 349 26.02 9.54 12.19
N ALA A 350 25.58 10.80 12.31
CA ALA A 350 24.20 11.11 12.63
C ALA A 350 23.22 10.66 11.52
N TYR A 351 23.62 10.73 10.26
CA TYR A 351 22.82 10.21 9.15
C TYR A 351 22.66 8.68 9.22
N MET A 352 23.72 7.94 9.56
CA MET A 352 23.69 6.48 9.63
C MET A 352 22.85 5.94 10.79
N GLU A 353 22.71 6.67 11.88
CA GLU A 353 21.86 6.29 13.03
C GLU A 353 20.39 6.03 12.62
N TYR A 354 19.90 6.72 11.58
CA TYR A 354 18.55 6.51 11.03
C TYR A 354 18.33 5.14 10.38
N PHE A 355 19.37 4.32 10.23
CA PHE A 355 19.28 2.97 9.67
C PHE A 355 19.50 1.87 10.70
N ASP A 356 19.82 2.20 11.95
CA ASP A 356 20.10 1.22 12.99
C ASP A 356 18.91 0.29 13.29
N TRP A 357 17.69 0.74 13.00
CA TRP A 357 16.49 -0.09 13.10
C TRP A 357 16.57 -1.38 12.27
N ARG A 358 17.35 -1.43 11.18
CA ARG A 358 17.53 -2.62 10.32
C ARG A 358 18.14 -3.82 11.06
N ARG A 359 18.69 -3.61 12.26
CA ARG A 359 19.18 -4.67 13.15
C ARG A 359 18.06 -5.55 13.65
N ASP A 360 16.99 -4.90 14.12
CA ASP A 360 15.91 -5.53 14.88
C ASP A 360 14.60 -5.60 14.11
N TYR A 361 14.46 -4.81 13.05
CA TYR A 361 13.22 -4.68 12.29
C TYR A 361 13.45 -4.91 10.80
N LYS A 362 12.40 -5.37 10.13
CA LYS A 362 12.32 -5.46 8.67
C LYS A 362 11.02 -4.82 8.20
N VAL A 363 11.11 -4.01 7.15
CA VAL A 363 9.94 -3.46 6.47
C VAL A 363 9.57 -4.39 5.32
N VAL A 364 8.29 -4.74 5.25
CA VAL A 364 7.70 -5.57 4.20
C VAL A 364 6.79 -4.68 3.36
N PHE A 365 7.08 -4.56 2.06
CA PHE A 365 6.21 -3.89 1.09
C PHE A 365 5.35 -4.94 0.37
N LEU A 366 4.04 -4.71 0.36
CA LEU A 366 3.06 -5.54 -0.34
C LEU A 366 2.76 -4.91 -1.70
N ASP A 367 3.40 -5.43 -2.75
CA ASP A 367 3.34 -4.82 -4.08
C ASP A 367 2.08 -5.19 -4.89
N GLY A 368 1.28 -6.15 -4.39
CA GLY A 368 0.06 -6.64 -5.01
C GLY A 368 0.27 -7.37 -6.34
N SER A 369 1.51 -7.68 -6.71
CA SER A 369 1.87 -8.43 -7.92
C SER A 369 2.18 -9.89 -7.64
N HIS A 370 2.66 -10.19 -6.43
CA HIS A 370 2.92 -11.55 -5.96
C HIS A 370 2.24 -11.75 -4.61
N HIS A 371 1.38 -12.76 -4.54
CA HIS A 371 0.62 -13.10 -3.34
C HIS A 371 1.26 -14.32 -2.67
N ASP A 372 1.72 -14.17 -1.43
CA ASP A 372 2.41 -15.23 -0.68
C ASP A 372 2.23 -15.03 0.84
N VAL A 373 3.01 -15.77 1.64
CA VAL A 373 2.96 -15.75 3.11
C VAL A 373 3.12 -14.35 3.73
N LEU A 374 3.71 -13.39 3.03
CA LEU A 374 3.81 -11.99 3.49
C LEU A 374 2.43 -11.34 3.65
N GLU A 375 1.43 -11.79 2.89
CA GLU A 375 0.07 -11.28 2.97
C GLU A 375 -0.76 -11.99 4.03
N ARG A 376 -0.32 -13.14 4.54
CA ARG A 376 -1.06 -13.91 5.54
C ARG A 376 -1.56 -13.08 6.73
N PRO A 377 -0.75 -12.20 7.37
CA PRO A 377 -1.23 -11.42 8.49
C PRO A 377 -2.18 -10.27 8.13
N TRP A 378 -2.45 -10.04 6.84
CA TRP A 378 -3.17 -8.88 6.33
C TRP A 378 -4.17 -9.24 5.22
N GLY A 379 -4.90 -8.24 4.74
CA GLY A 379 -5.69 -8.28 3.52
C GLY A 379 -6.69 -9.43 3.43
N PHE A 380 -6.73 -10.08 2.26
CA PHE A 380 -7.72 -11.10 1.93
C PHE A 380 -7.62 -12.34 2.81
N CYS A 381 -6.43 -12.67 3.29
CA CYS A 381 -6.27 -13.74 4.27
C CYS A 381 -7.02 -13.42 5.55
N GLN A 382 -6.96 -12.18 6.03
CA GLN A 382 -7.73 -11.78 7.21
C GLN A 382 -9.25 -11.77 6.94
N VAL A 383 -9.70 -11.43 5.73
CA VAL A 383 -11.12 -11.62 5.35
C VAL A 383 -11.52 -13.09 5.44
N CYS A 384 -10.68 -14.00 4.93
CA CYS A 384 -10.89 -15.44 5.02
C CYS A 384 -10.91 -15.93 6.48
N ARG A 385 -9.95 -15.49 7.31
CA ARG A 385 -9.90 -15.80 8.74
C ARG A 385 -11.19 -15.40 9.45
N MET A 386 -11.66 -14.17 9.22
CA MET A 386 -12.90 -13.67 9.80
C MET A 386 -14.13 -14.49 9.39
N ALA A 387 -14.15 -15.00 8.15
CA ALA A 387 -15.23 -15.87 7.67
C ALA A 387 -15.26 -17.24 8.36
N TRP A 388 -14.14 -17.68 8.96
CA TRP A 388 -14.02 -18.92 9.72
C TRP A 388 -14.30 -18.77 11.22
N THR A 389 -14.39 -17.56 11.76
CA THR A 389 -14.64 -17.33 13.18
C THR A 389 -16.02 -17.90 13.59
N ASP A 390 -16.05 -18.72 14.64
CA ASP A 390 -17.27 -19.37 15.16
C ASP A 390 -17.26 -19.34 16.71
N PRO A 391 -18.26 -18.72 17.39
CA PRO A 391 -19.34 -17.94 16.79
C PRO A 391 -18.79 -16.73 16.02
N ARG A 392 -19.47 -16.36 14.95
CA ARG A 392 -19.05 -15.26 14.08
C ARG A 392 -18.82 -13.97 14.89
N GLN A 393 -17.63 -13.39 14.74
CA GLN A 393 -17.32 -12.10 15.34
C GLN A 393 -18.12 -11.00 14.66
N ARG A 394 -18.88 -10.22 15.44
CA ARG A 394 -19.57 -9.05 14.91
C ARG A 394 -18.59 -7.89 14.80
N VAL A 395 -18.46 -7.33 13.60
CA VAL A 395 -17.78 -6.06 13.35
C VAL A 395 -18.85 -5.04 13.01
N MET A 396 -18.73 -3.82 13.54
CA MET A 396 -19.68 -2.75 13.29
C MET A 396 -18.96 -1.45 13.01
N ILE A 397 -19.41 -0.73 11.99
CA ILE A 397 -19.03 0.66 11.74
C ILE A 397 -20.29 1.48 11.98
N PRO A 398 -20.47 2.04 13.19
CA PRO A 398 -21.74 2.67 13.56
C PRO A 398 -22.02 3.95 12.76
N ASN A 399 -20.98 4.63 12.30
CA ASN A 399 -21.09 5.83 11.49
C ASN A 399 -19.97 5.88 10.45
N TRP A 400 -20.32 5.62 9.19
CA TRP A 400 -19.38 5.66 8.08
C TRP A 400 -18.68 7.01 7.88
N ASP A 401 -19.40 8.11 8.11
CA ASP A 401 -18.83 9.46 7.91
C ASP A 401 -17.72 9.72 8.91
N VAL A 402 -17.93 9.37 10.17
CA VAL A 402 -16.92 9.50 11.23
C VAL A 402 -15.76 8.53 11.01
N TYR A 403 -16.06 7.28 10.66
CA TYR A 403 -15.06 6.23 10.48
C TYR A 403 -14.17 6.43 9.25
N TRP A 404 -14.72 6.93 8.14
CA TRP A 404 -13.99 7.08 6.88
C TRP A 404 -13.82 8.54 6.49
N ARG A 405 -14.91 9.26 6.20
CA ARG A 405 -14.86 10.58 5.53
C ARG A 405 -14.23 11.68 6.37
N GLN A 406 -14.41 11.67 7.69
CA GLN A 406 -13.95 12.71 8.61
C GLN A 406 -12.56 12.44 9.20
N THR A 407 -11.83 11.46 8.66
CA THR A 407 -10.53 11.04 9.18
C THR A 407 -9.34 11.75 8.52
N CYS A 408 -9.61 12.63 7.55
CA CYS A 408 -8.63 13.48 6.91
C CYS A 408 -8.61 14.87 7.52
N GLU A 409 -7.43 15.47 7.58
CA GLU A 409 -7.25 16.89 7.91
C GLU A 409 -7.83 17.77 6.81
N LYS A 410 -8.12 19.04 7.15
CA LYS A 410 -8.56 20.01 6.16
C LYS A 410 -7.42 20.32 5.20
N ASP A 411 -7.78 20.75 4.00
CA ASP A 411 -6.82 21.06 2.95
C ASP A 411 -5.75 22.05 3.43
N GLY A 412 -4.49 21.61 3.41
CA GLY A 412 -3.33 22.39 3.81
C GLY A 412 -3.19 22.67 5.31
N GLU A 413 -4.05 22.14 6.17
CA GLU A 413 -4.08 22.49 7.61
C GLU A 413 -2.69 22.41 8.27
N LEU A 414 -1.98 21.29 8.07
CA LEU A 414 -0.63 21.13 8.59
C LEU A 414 0.39 22.02 7.86
N VAL A 415 0.42 21.98 6.53
CA VAL A 415 1.42 22.68 5.71
C VAL A 415 1.35 24.20 5.88
N ASP A 416 0.16 24.75 6.05
CA ASP A 416 -0.07 26.18 6.25
C ASP A 416 0.27 26.61 7.69
N SER A 417 0.23 25.68 8.66
CA SER A 417 0.57 25.97 10.06
C SER A 417 2.07 26.13 10.32
N ILE A 418 2.93 25.57 9.46
CA ILE A 418 4.39 25.61 9.63
C ILE A 418 4.94 26.85 8.91
N PRO A 419 5.54 27.81 9.65
CA PRO A 419 6.05 29.03 9.06
C PRO A 419 7.31 28.78 8.23
N GLU A 420 7.43 29.55 7.16
CA GLU A 420 8.70 29.76 6.45
C GLU A 420 9.42 30.90 7.21
N VAL A 421 10.56 30.62 7.82
CA VAL A 421 11.32 31.65 8.55
C VAL A 421 12.66 31.77 7.84
N ASP A 422 12.94 32.92 7.23
CA ASP A 422 14.06 33.16 6.30
C ASP A 422 15.47 32.92 6.89
#